data_AF-A0AA92TNF7-F1
#
_entry.id   AF-A0AA92TNF7-F1
#
_cell.length_a   1.000
_cell.length_b   1.000
_cell.length_c   1.000
_cell.angle_alpha   90.00
_cell.angle_beta   90.00
_cell.angle_gamma   90.00
#
_symmetry.space_group_name_H-M   'P 1'
#
loop_
_entity.id
_entity.type
_entity.pdbx_description
1 polymer ?
#
loop_
_entity_poly.entity_id
_entity_poly.type
_entity_poly.pdbx_seq_one_letter_code
_entity_poly.pdbx_strand_id
1 'polypeptide(L)'
;MTKEQIKNLAKVMLAFTQGKEIQTRFLGVQDENAWKDEPSPSFDFYLYDYRVKENTESEYRPFENIKECWEEMLKHQPFGWIIDVEPVNGIIPSEYAAAQCIVNVGEDFISLAPYLKATHEGNVQDNSVISGNYTYSEALKYFWFMDGTPLGIKKTENSILQLP
;
A
#
# COMPACT_ATOMS: atom_id res chain seq x y z
N MET A 1 -9.89 19.45 24.73
CA MET A 1 -10.05 18.02 24.39
C MET A 1 -11.44 17.57 24.81
N THR A 2 -12.22 16.96 23.92
CA THR A 2 -13.58 16.44 24.17
C THR A 2 -13.55 14.97 24.61
N LYS A 3 -14.65 14.46 25.17
CA LYS A 3 -14.77 13.02 25.51
C LYS A 3 -14.57 12.10 24.30
N GLU A 4 -15.01 12.55 23.12
CA GLU A 4 -14.84 11.82 21.85
C GLU A 4 -13.37 11.75 21.44
N GLN A 5 -12.67 12.88 21.53
CA GLN A 5 -11.22 12.94 21.28
C GLN A 5 -10.48 11.99 22.22
N ILE A 6 -10.79 12.00 23.52
CA ILE A 6 -10.18 11.08 24.50
C ILE A 6 -10.41 9.62 24.14
N LYS A 7 -11.62 9.25 23.70
CA LYS A 7 -11.92 7.87 23.26
C LYS A 7 -11.08 7.46 22.06
N ASN A 8 -10.91 8.34 21.07
CA ASN A 8 -10.09 8.04 19.89
C ASN A 8 -8.62 7.90 20.26
N LEU A 9 -8.08 8.79 21.10
CA LEU A 9 -6.70 8.68 21.58
C LEU A 9 -6.47 7.38 22.34
N ALA A 10 -7.40 6.98 23.21
CA ALA A 10 -7.31 5.72 23.93
C ALA A 10 -7.28 4.50 22.98
N LYS A 11 -8.05 4.52 21.89
CA LYS A 11 -8.02 3.47 20.86
C LYS A 11 -6.65 3.38 20.18
N VAL A 12 -6.05 4.53 19.83
CA VAL A 12 -4.73 4.56 19.19
C VAL A 12 -3.64 4.05 20.13
N MET A 13 -3.62 4.52 21.38
CA MET A 13 -2.67 4.03 22.38
C MET A 13 -2.80 2.53 22.60
N LEU A 14 -4.03 2.02 22.72
CA LEU A 14 -4.29 0.58 22.88
C LEU A 14 -3.83 -0.23 21.65
N ALA A 15 -4.06 0.28 20.44
CA ALA A 15 -3.58 -0.37 19.23
C ALA A 15 -2.04 -0.44 19.19
N PHE A 16 -1.36 0.64 19.59
CA PHE A 16 0.09 0.68 19.69
C PHE A 16 0.62 -0.34 20.72
N THR A 17 0.01 -0.45 21.90
CA THR A 17 0.41 -1.47 22.89
C THR A 17 0.15 -2.90 22.44
N GLN A 18 -0.75 -3.09 21.47
CA GLN A 18 -1.02 -4.37 20.81
C GLN A 18 -0.10 -4.64 19.61
N GLY A 19 0.89 -3.78 19.36
CA GLY A 19 1.84 -3.92 18.26
C GLY A 19 1.29 -3.52 16.88
N LYS A 20 0.13 -2.84 16.83
CA LYS A 20 -0.38 -2.29 15.56
C LYS A 20 0.41 -1.05 15.15
N GLU A 21 0.63 -0.90 13.86
CA GLU A 21 1.21 0.30 13.29
C GLU A 21 0.29 1.49 13.47
N ILE A 22 0.87 2.65 13.76
CA ILE A 22 0.15 3.91 13.90
C ILE A 22 0.78 4.95 12.97
N GLN A 23 0.02 6.00 12.70
CA GLN A 23 0.49 7.15 11.93
C GLN A 23 0.27 8.43 12.71
N THR A 24 1.14 9.41 12.44
CA THR A 24 1.06 10.77 12.98
C THR A 24 0.99 11.79 11.84
N ARG A 25 0.38 12.94 12.13
CA ARG A 25 0.35 14.13 11.26
C ARG A 25 0.28 15.37 12.14
N PHE A 26 0.80 16.51 11.68
CA PHE A 26 0.61 17.77 12.39
C PHE A 26 -0.87 18.10 12.56
N LEU A 27 -1.22 18.53 13.78
CA LEU A 27 -2.58 18.87 14.15
C LEU A 27 -3.14 19.96 13.22
N GLY A 28 -4.33 19.70 12.67
CA GLY A 28 -5.04 20.64 11.80
C GLY A 28 -4.62 20.63 10.32
N VAL A 29 -3.60 19.84 9.94
CA VAL A 29 -3.37 19.51 8.52
C VAL A 29 -4.50 18.58 8.06
N GLN A 30 -5.09 18.84 6.90
CA GLN A 30 -6.17 18.01 6.33
C GLN A 30 -5.73 17.12 5.16
N ASP A 31 -4.50 17.28 4.69
CA ASP A 31 -3.94 16.44 3.62
C ASP A 31 -3.75 15.00 4.09
N GLU A 32 -4.43 14.05 3.45
CA GLU A 32 -4.30 12.63 3.78
C GLU A 32 -2.92 12.04 3.43
N ASN A 33 -2.16 12.67 2.53
CA ASN A 33 -0.79 12.25 2.24
C ASN A 33 0.23 12.70 3.30
N ALA A 34 -0.18 13.56 4.24
CA ALA A 34 0.67 14.06 5.30
C ALA A 34 0.77 13.12 6.52
N TRP A 35 0.03 12.01 6.54
CA TRP A 35 0.21 10.95 7.52
C TRP A 35 1.53 10.22 7.32
N LYS A 36 2.29 10.02 8.40
CA LYS A 36 3.57 9.31 8.41
C LYS A 36 3.56 8.21 9.47
N ASP A 37 4.19 7.08 9.17
CA ASP A 37 4.32 5.97 10.11
C ASP A 37 5.11 6.43 11.35
N GLU A 38 4.61 6.08 12.53
CA GLU A 38 5.14 6.53 13.82
C GLU A 38 5.47 5.30 14.70
N PRO A 39 6.72 4.82 14.67
CA PRO A 39 7.14 3.67 15.46
C PRO A 39 7.41 4.01 16.94
N SER A 40 7.55 5.31 17.30
CA SER A 40 7.94 5.75 18.65
C SER A 40 7.19 7.03 19.06
N PRO A 41 5.86 6.98 19.23
CA PRO A 41 5.03 8.14 19.49
C PRO A 41 5.36 8.82 20.83
N SER A 42 5.51 10.14 20.81
CA SER A 42 5.55 10.97 22.03
C SER A 42 4.15 11.17 22.65
N PHE A 43 3.10 10.88 21.87
CA PHE A 43 1.70 11.13 22.24
C PHE A 43 1.42 12.59 22.62
N ASP A 44 2.11 13.53 21.99
CA ASP A 44 1.81 14.96 22.12
C ASP A 44 0.61 15.37 21.25
N PHE A 45 -0.57 15.29 21.86
CA PHE A 45 -1.86 15.60 21.21
C PHE A 45 -2.13 17.10 21.02
N TYR A 46 -1.22 17.97 21.48
CA TYR A 46 -1.29 19.40 21.19
C TYR A 46 -0.63 19.76 19.87
N LEU A 47 0.29 18.91 19.40
CA LEU A 47 1.04 19.13 18.17
C LEU A 47 0.63 18.17 17.05
N TYR A 48 0.13 16.99 17.40
CA TYR A 48 -0.11 15.91 16.44
C TYR A 48 -1.49 15.28 16.58
N ASP A 49 -2.06 14.96 15.42
CA ASP A 49 -3.11 13.97 15.29
C ASP A 49 -2.49 12.58 15.14
N TYR A 50 -3.12 11.58 15.76
CA TYR A 50 -2.71 10.19 15.64
C TYR A 50 -3.87 9.35 15.16
N ARG A 51 -3.57 8.34 14.35
CA ARG A 51 -4.51 7.29 14.00
C ARG A 51 -3.83 5.94 14.06
N VAL A 52 -4.62 4.90 14.27
CA VAL A 52 -4.18 3.55 13.91
C VAL A 52 -3.98 3.59 12.41
N LYS A 53 -2.82 3.14 11.92
CA LYS A 53 -2.64 2.95 10.48
C LYS A 53 -3.78 2.03 10.07
N GLU A 54 -4.64 2.50 9.18
CA GLU A 54 -5.66 1.64 8.62
C GLU A 54 -4.92 0.60 7.77
N ASN A 55 -4.49 -0.46 8.44
CA ASN A 55 -4.35 -1.75 7.85
C ASN A 55 -5.79 -2.22 7.70
N THR A 56 -6.50 -1.69 6.69
CA THR A 56 -7.50 -2.50 6.03
C THR A 56 -6.71 -3.73 5.63
N GLU A 57 -6.82 -4.78 6.44
CA GLU A 57 -6.29 -6.07 6.07
C GLU A 57 -6.88 -6.32 4.69
N SER A 58 -6.02 -6.25 3.68
CA SER A 58 -6.49 -6.41 2.32
C SER A 58 -7.28 -7.71 2.28
N GLU A 59 -8.42 -7.69 1.60
CA GLU A 59 -9.12 -8.92 1.26
C GLU A 59 -8.22 -9.84 0.43
N TYR A 60 -7.06 -9.34 -0.02
CA TYR A 60 -6.03 -10.04 -0.73
C TYR A 60 -4.80 -10.25 0.15
N ARG A 61 -4.21 -11.44 0.08
CA ARG A 61 -2.95 -11.78 0.76
C ARG A 61 -1.79 -11.84 -0.24
N PRO A 62 -0.54 -11.82 0.25
CA PRO A 62 0.64 -12.10 -0.58
C PRO A 62 0.57 -13.48 -1.24
N PHE A 63 1.40 -13.68 -2.26
CA PHE A 63 1.62 -15.00 -2.85
C PHE A 63 2.44 -15.87 -1.89
N GLU A 64 2.08 -17.14 -1.74
CA GLU A 64 2.81 -18.12 -0.92
C GLU A 64 4.17 -18.46 -1.55
N ASN A 65 4.24 -18.43 -2.88
CA ASN A 65 5.46 -18.72 -3.64
C ASN A 65 5.36 -18.19 -5.08
N ILE A 66 6.48 -18.26 -5.81
CA ILE A 66 6.60 -17.81 -7.20
C ILE A 66 5.59 -18.53 -8.12
N LYS A 67 5.29 -19.81 -7.85
CA LYS A 67 4.35 -20.58 -8.67
C LYS A 67 2.92 -20.06 -8.52
N GLU A 68 2.47 -19.80 -7.29
CA GLU A 68 1.15 -19.19 -7.03
C GLU A 68 1.06 -17.79 -7.66
N CYS A 69 2.12 -16.98 -7.54
CA CYS A 69 2.20 -15.68 -8.19
C CYS A 69 2.02 -15.78 -9.71
N TRP A 70 2.75 -16.71 -10.35
CA TRP A 70 2.68 -16.91 -11.79
C TRP A 70 1.29 -17.38 -12.23
N GLU A 71 0.69 -18.33 -11.51
CA GLU A 71 -0.65 -18.84 -11.78
C GLU A 71 -1.73 -17.76 -11.64
N GLU A 72 -1.60 -16.85 -10.66
CA GLU A 72 -2.49 -15.71 -10.52
C GLU A 72 -2.31 -14.71 -11.68
N MET A 73 -1.08 -14.31 -11.98
CA MET A 73 -0.79 -13.36 -13.07
C MET A 73 -1.33 -13.83 -14.44
N LEU A 74 -1.36 -15.14 -14.71
CA LEU A 74 -1.91 -15.71 -15.94
C LEU A 74 -3.42 -15.49 -16.10
N LYS A 75 -4.15 -15.20 -15.02
CA LYS A 75 -5.59 -14.92 -15.04
C LYS A 75 -5.90 -13.48 -15.47
N HIS A 76 -4.92 -12.59 -15.38
CA HIS A 76 -5.08 -11.16 -15.61
C HIS A 76 -4.48 -10.74 -16.96
N GLN A 77 -5.11 -9.78 -17.63
CA GLN A 77 -4.64 -9.24 -18.92
C GLN A 77 -4.45 -7.72 -18.85
N PRO A 78 -3.32 -7.19 -19.37
CA PRO A 78 -2.18 -7.92 -19.92
C PRO A 78 -1.31 -8.55 -18.83
N PHE A 79 -0.71 -9.70 -19.15
CA PHE A 79 0.11 -10.49 -18.22
C PHE A 79 1.25 -9.66 -17.59
N GLY A 80 1.33 -9.66 -16.25
CA GLY A 80 2.41 -9.03 -15.49
C GLY A 80 2.37 -7.51 -15.41
N TRP A 81 1.27 -6.87 -15.84
CA TRP A 81 1.08 -5.42 -15.78
C TRP A 81 0.14 -5.02 -14.65
N ILE A 82 0.54 -3.98 -13.93
CA ILE A 82 -0.19 -3.40 -12.80
C ILE A 82 -0.29 -1.87 -12.93
N ILE A 83 -1.18 -1.28 -12.14
CA ILE A 83 -1.42 0.17 -12.03
C ILE A 83 -1.41 0.60 -10.58
N ASP A 84 -1.03 1.85 -10.35
CA ASP A 84 -0.96 2.50 -9.03
C ASP A 84 -2.20 3.35 -8.69
N VAL A 85 -3.30 3.13 -9.41
CA VAL A 85 -4.55 3.88 -9.25
C VAL A 85 -5.71 2.93 -9.04
N GLU A 86 -6.50 3.19 -7.99
CA GLU A 86 -7.70 2.44 -7.70
C GLU A 86 -8.73 2.58 -8.84
N PRO A 87 -9.17 1.46 -9.46
CA PRO A 87 -10.19 1.49 -10.49
C PRO A 87 -11.56 1.91 -9.92
N VAL A 88 -12.21 2.87 -10.57
CA VAL A 88 -13.57 3.30 -10.19
C VAL A 88 -14.57 2.60 -11.10
N ASN A 89 -15.37 1.68 -10.55
CA ASN A 89 -16.31 0.83 -11.31
C ASN A 89 -15.63 0.03 -12.44
N GLY A 90 -14.40 -0.43 -12.23
CA GLY A 90 -13.61 -1.14 -13.24
C GLY A 90 -13.04 -0.24 -14.35
N ILE A 91 -13.18 1.08 -14.21
CA ILE A 91 -12.60 2.06 -15.14
C ILE A 91 -11.33 2.62 -14.51
N ILE A 92 -10.22 2.49 -15.23
CA ILE A 92 -8.93 3.09 -14.85
C ILE A 92 -8.95 4.58 -15.23
N PRO A 93 -8.77 5.52 -14.29
CA PRO A 93 -8.63 6.93 -14.60
C PRO A 93 -7.32 7.17 -15.36
N SER A 94 -7.41 7.29 -16.69
CA SER A 94 -6.23 7.34 -17.59
C SER A 94 -5.32 8.55 -17.37
N GLU A 95 -5.81 9.60 -16.73
CA GLU A 95 -5.06 10.81 -16.42
C GLU A 95 -4.03 10.64 -15.29
N TYR A 96 -4.08 9.54 -14.53
CA TYR A 96 -3.18 9.31 -13.39
C TYR A 96 -2.54 7.92 -13.32
N ALA A 97 -2.98 6.95 -14.11
CA ALA A 97 -2.49 5.58 -13.99
C ALA A 97 -1.11 5.40 -14.66
N ALA A 98 -0.07 5.13 -13.86
CA ALA A 98 1.21 4.67 -14.36
C ALA A 98 1.18 3.14 -14.47
N ALA A 99 1.07 2.62 -15.69
CA ALA A 99 1.21 1.19 -15.91
C ALA A 99 2.66 0.76 -15.68
N GLN A 100 2.86 -0.22 -14.79
CA GLN A 100 4.16 -0.76 -14.43
C GLN A 100 4.19 -2.28 -14.65
N CYS A 101 5.37 -2.82 -14.94
CA CYS A 101 5.57 -4.25 -15.15
C CYS A 101 6.28 -4.86 -13.94
N ILE A 102 5.76 -5.99 -13.45
CA ILE A 102 6.43 -6.79 -12.43
C ILE A 102 7.63 -7.48 -13.09
N VAL A 103 8.84 -7.20 -12.60
CA VAL A 103 10.09 -7.79 -13.11
C VAL A 103 10.68 -8.86 -12.21
N ASN A 104 10.32 -8.86 -10.91
CA ASN A 104 10.73 -9.90 -9.97
C ASN A 104 9.74 -10.00 -8.80
N VAL A 105 9.66 -11.18 -8.19
CA VAL A 105 8.89 -11.45 -6.97
C VAL A 105 9.77 -12.26 -6.04
N GLY A 106 10.08 -11.70 -4.87
CA GLY A 106 10.84 -12.33 -3.81
C GLY A 106 9.94 -12.85 -2.69
N GLU A 107 10.54 -13.31 -1.59
CA GLU A 107 9.80 -13.84 -0.43
C GLU A 107 8.98 -12.74 0.29
N ASP A 108 9.47 -11.51 0.30
CA ASP A 108 8.88 -10.38 1.03
C ASP A 108 8.69 -9.13 0.17
N PHE A 109 9.09 -9.17 -1.12
CA PHE A 109 9.04 -8.02 -2.02
C PHE A 109 8.51 -8.34 -3.42
N ILE A 110 8.02 -7.30 -4.09
CA ILE A 110 7.78 -7.26 -5.53
C ILE A 110 8.68 -6.15 -6.12
N SER A 111 9.38 -6.47 -7.21
CA SER A 111 10.15 -5.49 -7.98
C SER A 111 9.42 -5.12 -9.25
N LEU A 112 9.32 -3.82 -9.50
CA LEU A 112 8.74 -3.26 -10.71
C LEU A 112 9.83 -2.73 -11.64
N ALA A 113 9.53 -2.71 -12.94
CA ALA A 113 10.40 -2.13 -13.94
C ALA A 113 10.71 -0.67 -13.57
N PRO A 114 11.98 -0.26 -13.62
CA PRO A 114 12.35 1.10 -13.24
C PRO A 114 11.73 2.12 -14.18
N TYR A 115 11.21 3.20 -13.61
CA TYR A 115 10.71 4.33 -14.39
C TYR A 115 11.88 5.27 -14.74
N LEU A 116 12.04 5.55 -16.04
CA LEU A 116 13.01 6.56 -16.49
C LEU A 116 12.37 7.94 -16.40
N LYS A 117 12.83 8.75 -15.44
CA LYS A 117 12.40 10.15 -15.35
C LYS A 117 13.33 11.01 -16.19
N ALA A 118 12.81 11.57 -17.28
CA ALA A 118 13.54 12.59 -18.03
C ALA A 118 13.81 13.80 -17.12
N THR A 119 15.05 14.28 -17.10
CA THR A 119 15.38 15.57 -16.49
C THR A 119 14.80 16.70 -17.35
N HIS A 120 14.70 17.91 -16.77
CA HIS A 120 14.24 19.11 -17.49
C HIS A 120 15.07 19.42 -18.75
N GLU A 121 16.27 18.86 -18.85
CA GLU A 121 17.19 19.04 -19.97
C GLU A 121 17.00 18.00 -21.09
N GLY A 122 16.05 17.06 -20.95
CA GLY A 122 15.70 16.08 -21.99
C GLY A 122 16.77 15.01 -22.25
N ASN A 123 17.84 14.97 -21.46
CA ASN A 123 18.93 14.02 -21.63
C ASN A 123 18.61 12.69 -20.96
N VAL A 124 18.28 11.67 -21.76
CA VAL A 124 17.95 10.28 -21.37
C VAL A 124 19.16 9.52 -20.77
N GLN A 125 20.30 10.18 -20.58
CA GLN A 125 21.55 9.55 -20.13
C GLN A 125 21.80 9.69 -18.63
N ASP A 126 21.18 10.67 -17.97
CA ASP A 126 21.25 10.86 -16.51
C ASP A 126 19.97 10.36 -15.83
N ASN A 127 19.61 9.11 -16.17
CA ASN A 127 18.41 8.48 -15.62
C ASN A 127 18.73 7.99 -14.20
N SER A 128 18.22 8.69 -13.19
CA SER A 128 18.09 8.09 -11.87
C SER A 128 17.15 6.88 -11.98
N VAL A 129 17.72 5.68 -11.86
CA VAL A 129 16.96 4.43 -11.75
C VAL A 129 16.41 4.40 -10.33
N ILE A 130 15.12 4.71 -10.15
CA ILE A 130 14.45 4.47 -8.88
C ILE A 130 14.12 2.98 -8.84
N SER A 131 14.72 2.24 -7.90
CA SER A 131 14.37 0.83 -7.70
C SER A 131 12.93 0.73 -7.21
N GLY A 132 12.05 0.15 -8.03
CA GLY A 132 10.65 -0.09 -7.67
C GLY A 132 10.47 -1.34 -6.80
N ASN A 133 11.23 -1.47 -5.72
CA ASN A 133 11.03 -2.57 -4.77
C ASN A 133 9.97 -2.16 -3.75
N TYR A 134 8.93 -2.98 -3.63
CA TYR A 134 7.83 -2.78 -2.69
C TYR A 134 7.73 -3.99 -1.79
N THR A 135 7.50 -3.78 -0.51
CA THR A 135 7.04 -4.86 0.38
C THR A 135 5.66 -5.33 -0.08
N TYR A 136 5.26 -6.56 0.25
CA TYR A 136 3.89 -6.99 -0.05
C TYR A 136 2.82 -6.11 0.63
N SER A 137 3.08 -5.59 1.83
CA SER A 137 2.14 -4.70 2.50
C SER A 137 1.90 -3.41 1.71
N GLU A 138 2.94 -2.88 1.05
CA GLU A 138 2.80 -1.72 0.17
C GLU A 138 2.13 -2.14 -1.15
N ALA A 139 2.58 -3.25 -1.73
CA ALA A 139 2.11 -3.66 -3.05
C ALA A 139 0.62 -4.00 -3.07
N LEU A 140 0.12 -4.72 -2.05
CA LEU A 140 -1.31 -5.06 -1.90
C LEU A 140 -2.19 -3.83 -1.65
N LYS A 141 -1.59 -2.72 -1.19
CA LYS A 141 -2.30 -1.47 -0.89
C LYS A 141 -2.36 -0.55 -2.10
N TYR A 142 -1.28 -0.49 -2.87
CA TYR A 142 -1.10 0.53 -3.90
C TYR A 142 -1.27 0.01 -5.31
N PHE A 143 -1.36 -1.31 -5.54
CA PHE A 143 -1.43 -1.84 -6.89
C PHE A 143 -2.64 -2.70 -7.19
N TRP A 144 -3.09 -2.58 -8.42
CA TRP A 144 -4.11 -3.40 -9.05
C TRP A 144 -3.54 -3.99 -10.34
N PHE A 145 -3.98 -5.19 -10.71
CA PHE A 145 -3.84 -5.65 -12.08
C PHE A 145 -4.54 -4.69 -13.05
N MET A 146 -4.05 -4.62 -14.27
CA MET A 146 -4.61 -3.76 -15.33
C MET A 146 -6.08 -4.05 -15.71
N ASP A 147 -6.63 -5.19 -15.29
CA ASP A 147 -8.07 -5.47 -15.43
C ASP A 147 -8.92 -4.90 -14.27
N GLY A 148 -8.26 -4.22 -13.32
CA GLY A 148 -8.85 -3.58 -12.16
C GLY A 148 -8.95 -4.47 -10.92
N THR A 149 -8.48 -5.72 -10.97
CA THR A 149 -8.44 -6.59 -9.80
C THR A 149 -7.34 -6.12 -8.84
N PRO A 150 -7.59 -5.99 -7.52
CA PRO A 150 -6.52 -5.72 -6.56
C PRO A 150 -5.41 -6.77 -6.63
N LEU A 151 -4.17 -6.32 -6.47
CA LEU A 151 -3.03 -7.23 -6.47
C LEU A 151 -3.13 -8.22 -5.29
N GLY A 152 -2.79 -9.49 -5.54
CA GLY A 152 -2.69 -10.54 -4.53
C GLY A 152 -3.74 -11.64 -4.67
N ILE A 153 -3.83 -12.54 -3.69
CA ILE A 153 -4.78 -13.65 -3.68
C ILE A 153 -5.94 -13.33 -2.76
N LYS A 154 -7.17 -13.33 -3.30
CA LYS A 154 -8.37 -13.10 -2.49
C LYS A 154 -8.47 -14.15 -1.37
N LYS A 155 -8.54 -13.69 -0.12
CA LYS A 155 -8.79 -14.52 1.07
C LYS A 155 -10.16 -15.18 0.91
N THR A 156 -10.21 -16.51 0.87
CA THR A 156 -11.47 -17.25 0.94
C THR A 156 -12.00 -17.29 2.38
N GLU A 157 -13.32 -17.28 2.57
CA GLU A 157 -14.00 -17.24 3.89
C GLU A 157 -13.55 -18.33 4.88
N ASN A 158 -13.02 -19.46 4.39
CA ASN A 158 -12.48 -20.54 5.24
C ASN A 158 -11.17 -20.22 5.96
N SER A 159 -10.51 -19.10 5.63
CA SER A 159 -9.25 -18.68 6.27
C SER A 159 -9.46 -17.85 7.54
N ILE A 160 -10.70 -17.39 7.78
CA ILE A 160 -11.07 -16.56 8.94
C ILE A 160 -11.32 -17.42 10.19
N LEU A 161 -11.52 -18.74 10.02
CA LEU A 161 -11.86 -19.68 11.09
C LEU A 161 -10.66 -20.44 11.71
N GLN A 162 -9.43 -20.03 11.40
CA GLN A 162 -8.25 -20.59 12.05
C GLN A 162 -7.35 -19.50 12.62
N LEU A 163 -7.82 -18.85 13.67
CA LEU A 163 -6.97 -18.29 14.71
C LEU A 163 -7.28 -19.06 16.01
N PRO A 164 -6.27 -19.60 16.72
CA PRO A 164 -6.47 -20.29 17.99
C PRO A 164 -7.00 -19.38 19.10
#